data_AF-A0A0A6VWW8-F1
#
_entry.id   AF-A0A0A6VWW8-F1
#
_cell.length_a   1.000
_cell.length_b   1.000
_cell.length_c   1.000
_cell.angle_alpha   90.00
_cell.angle_beta   90.00
_cell.angle_gamma   90.00
#
_symmetry.space_group_name_H-M   'P 1'
#
loop_
_entity.id
_entity.type
_entity.pdbx_description
1 polymer ?
#
loop_
_entity_poly.entity_id
_entity_poly.type
_entity_poly.pdbx_seq_one_letter_code
_entity_poly.pdbx_strand_id
1 'polypeptide(L)'
;MPTHNLTAPAPGGTAPVGALAPGAVTPGRPVPASIPRPEYVGRAEPDEGRGGNVYTPDEIELIRAAGRIAARALQEAGRAAVPGTTTDELDRIAHEYLCDHGAYPSCLGYRGFPKSICTSLNEVICHGIPDSTVLEEGDIINLDVTAYKDGFHGDTNRMFLVGEVDEQSRLLVERTEEALNRAVKAVRPGREINVIGRVIEKYARRFDYGVVRDFTGHGVGREFHSGLIVPHYDAAPSYSTPMVPGMVFTIEPMLTLGTIQWEQWDDDWTVTTRDRRRSAQFEHTMAVTEDGADVLTLP
;
A
#
# COMPACT_ATOMS: atom_id res chain seq x y z
N MET A 1 -6.00 -5.43 -29.29
CA MET A 1 -6.30 -4.83 -27.98
C MET A 1 -5.48 -3.55 -27.93
N PRO A 2 -6.06 -2.37 -27.69
CA PRO A 2 -5.24 -1.17 -27.53
C PRO A 2 -4.39 -1.43 -26.27
N THR A 3 -3.08 -1.52 -26.45
CA THR A 3 -2.13 -1.32 -25.35
C THR A 3 -2.50 0.04 -24.74
N HIS A 4 -2.71 0.10 -23.43
CA HIS A 4 -2.47 1.38 -22.76
C HIS A 4 -1.06 1.76 -23.24
N ASN A 5 -0.80 2.98 -23.75
CA ASN A 5 0.53 3.42 -24.23
C ASN A 5 0.91 3.24 -25.72
N LEU A 6 0.11 3.76 -26.66
CA LEU A 6 0.65 4.23 -27.94
C LEU A 6 1.02 5.72 -27.87
N THR A 7 2.00 6.07 -27.05
CA THR A 7 2.66 7.39 -27.08
C THR A 7 4.15 7.25 -26.88
N ALA A 8 4.90 8.26 -27.34
CA ALA A 8 6.35 8.27 -27.25
C ALA A 8 6.79 8.16 -25.77
N PRO A 9 7.84 7.36 -25.48
CA PRO A 9 8.39 7.27 -24.14
C PRO A 9 8.73 8.64 -23.55
N ALA A 10 8.77 8.74 -22.22
CA ALA A 10 9.30 9.93 -21.56
C ALA A 10 10.68 10.30 -22.13
N PRO A 11 11.03 11.60 -22.26
CA PRO A 11 12.35 12.00 -22.71
C PRO A 11 13.45 11.36 -21.84
N GLY A 12 14.16 10.39 -22.40
CA GLY A 12 15.22 9.65 -21.69
C GLY A 12 14.77 8.40 -20.93
N GLY A 13 13.56 7.86 -21.17
CA GLY A 13 13.09 6.63 -20.53
C GLY A 13 12.37 5.65 -21.46
N THR A 14 11.98 4.51 -20.91
CA THR A 14 11.15 3.48 -21.56
C THR A 14 9.69 3.53 -21.09
N ALA A 15 9.47 4.07 -19.89
CA ALA A 15 8.14 4.11 -19.27
C ALA A 15 7.19 5.11 -19.96
N PRO A 16 5.93 4.72 -20.15
CA PRO A 16 4.89 5.61 -20.61
C PRO A 16 4.41 6.56 -19.50
N VAL A 17 3.91 7.73 -19.89
CA VAL A 17 3.40 8.75 -18.97
C VAL A 17 1.97 9.10 -19.33
N GLY A 18 1.04 8.89 -18.39
CA GLY A 18 -0.28 9.49 -18.40
C GLY A 18 -1.24 9.01 -19.47
N ALA A 19 -1.20 7.71 -19.75
CA ALA A 19 -2.07 7.07 -20.73
C ALA A 19 -2.85 5.89 -20.12
N LEU A 20 -2.80 5.69 -18.80
CA LEU A 20 -3.51 4.60 -18.17
C LEU A 20 -5.02 4.83 -18.25
N ALA A 21 -5.74 3.78 -18.60
CA ALA A 21 -7.20 3.73 -18.63
C ALA A 21 -7.65 2.42 -18.00
N PRO A 22 -8.83 2.38 -17.36
CA PRO A 22 -9.35 1.14 -16.77
C PRO A 22 -9.43 0.01 -17.79
N GLY A 23 -8.95 -1.17 -17.41
CA GLY A 23 -9.17 -2.43 -18.09
C GLY A 23 -10.49 -3.09 -17.69
N ALA A 24 -10.72 -4.31 -18.19
CA ALA A 24 -11.89 -5.09 -17.81
C ALA A 24 -11.67 -5.80 -16.46
N VAL A 25 -12.53 -5.51 -15.48
CA VAL A 25 -12.49 -6.13 -14.15
C VAL A 25 -13.21 -7.48 -14.18
N THR A 26 -12.50 -8.57 -13.85
CA THR A 26 -13.11 -9.90 -13.68
C THR A 26 -13.86 -10.01 -12.33
N PRO A 27 -14.84 -10.92 -12.18
CA PRO A 27 -15.54 -11.11 -10.90
C PRO A 27 -14.59 -11.44 -9.74
N GLY A 28 -14.97 -11.05 -8.52
CA GLY A 28 -14.23 -11.37 -7.30
C GLY A 28 -14.04 -12.88 -7.11
N ARG A 29 -12.87 -13.26 -6.59
CA ARG A 29 -12.47 -14.68 -6.43
C ARG A 29 -13.07 -15.28 -5.14
N PRO A 30 -13.54 -16.54 -5.17
CA PRO A 30 -14.17 -17.15 -4.01
C PRO A 30 -13.14 -17.52 -2.93
N VAL A 31 -13.40 -17.12 -1.69
CA VAL A 31 -12.60 -17.53 -0.53
C VAL A 31 -13.20 -18.79 0.11
N PRO A 32 -12.41 -19.84 0.42
CA PRO A 32 -12.89 -21.04 1.10
C PRO A 32 -13.75 -20.74 2.34
N ALA A 33 -14.82 -21.51 2.53
CA ALA A 33 -15.75 -21.30 3.65
C ALA A 33 -15.11 -21.54 5.03
N SER A 34 -14.01 -22.30 5.08
CA SER A 34 -13.23 -22.55 6.31
C SER A 34 -12.40 -21.36 6.78
N ILE A 35 -12.17 -20.36 5.92
CA ILE A 35 -11.39 -19.17 6.27
C ILE A 35 -12.31 -18.15 6.96
N PRO A 36 -11.99 -17.72 8.20
CA PRO A 36 -12.74 -16.66 8.88
C PRO A 36 -12.75 -15.38 8.06
N ARG A 37 -13.91 -14.72 7.99
CA ARG A 37 -14.09 -13.44 7.29
C ARG A 37 -14.05 -12.30 8.29
N PRO A 38 -13.43 -11.16 7.97
CA PRO A 38 -13.56 -9.95 8.76
C PRO A 38 -15.00 -9.44 8.72
N GLU A 39 -15.36 -8.60 9.69
CA GLU A 39 -16.77 -8.29 9.97
C GLU A 39 -17.50 -7.55 8.85
N TYR A 40 -16.76 -6.76 8.05
CA TYR A 40 -17.31 -5.94 6.96
C TYR A 40 -17.74 -6.74 5.75
N VAL A 41 -17.34 -8.01 5.63
CA VAL A 41 -17.70 -8.84 4.47
C VAL A 41 -19.21 -9.07 4.45
N GLY A 42 -19.88 -8.48 3.46
CA GLY A 42 -21.34 -8.50 3.32
C GLY A 42 -22.07 -7.36 4.03
N ARG A 43 -21.33 -6.36 4.54
CA ARG A 43 -21.87 -5.10 5.10
C ARG A 43 -21.64 -3.96 4.12
N ALA A 44 -22.40 -2.88 4.27
CA ALA A 44 -22.21 -1.67 3.48
C ALA A 44 -20.95 -0.90 3.92
N GLU A 45 -20.71 -0.84 5.23
CA GLU A 45 -19.61 -0.12 5.84
C GLU A 45 -18.94 -1.00 6.91
N PRO A 46 -17.61 -0.87 7.10
CA PRO A 46 -16.91 -1.51 8.21
C PRO A 46 -17.23 -0.82 9.55
N ASP A 47 -17.20 -1.57 10.65
CA ASP A 47 -17.25 -1.03 12.01
C ASP A 47 -15.83 -0.73 12.50
N GLU A 48 -15.35 0.46 12.14
CA GLU A 48 -13.97 0.92 12.37
C GLU A 48 -13.91 2.17 13.25
N GLY A 49 -12.73 2.43 13.83
CA GLY A 49 -12.45 3.64 14.59
C GLY A 49 -12.87 3.57 16.06
N ARG A 50 -13.28 2.40 16.53
CA ARG A 50 -13.66 2.16 17.94
C ARG A 50 -12.60 1.36 18.69
N GLY A 51 -11.75 0.64 17.96
CA GLY A 51 -10.67 -0.18 18.47
C GLY A 51 -9.50 0.62 19.04
N GLY A 52 -8.85 0.03 20.04
CA GLY A 52 -7.58 0.55 20.54
C GLY A 52 -6.42 0.20 19.60
N ASN A 53 -5.43 1.09 19.53
CA ASN A 53 -4.21 0.90 18.73
C ASN A 53 -3.08 0.20 19.50
N VAL A 54 -3.30 -0.13 20.77
CA VAL A 54 -2.29 -0.73 21.65
C VAL A 54 -2.66 -2.19 21.86
N TYR A 55 -1.68 -3.06 21.64
CA TYR A 55 -1.84 -4.52 21.64
C TYR A 55 -0.93 -5.15 22.69
N THR A 56 -1.37 -6.28 23.23
CA THR A 56 -0.53 -7.12 24.08
C THR A 56 0.57 -7.81 23.25
N PRO A 57 1.67 -8.29 23.86
CA PRO A 57 2.71 -9.01 23.14
C PRO A 57 2.18 -10.20 22.32
N ASP A 58 1.23 -10.97 22.88
CA ASP A 58 0.63 -12.12 22.19
C ASP A 58 -0.19 -11.69 20.96
N GLU A 59 -0.90 -10.57 21.04
CA GLU A 59 -1.67 -10.03 19.92
C GLU A 59 -0.77 -9.45 18.83
N ILE A 60 0.38 -8.86 19.21
CA ILE A 60 1.40 -8.42 18.24
C ILE A 60 1.93 -9.60 17.44
N GLU A 61 2.12 -10.78 18.04
CA GLU A 61 2.52 -11.98 17.30
C GLU A 61 1.44 -12.46 16.32
N LEU A 62 0.15 -12.28 16.63
CA LEU A 62 -0.94 -12.58 15.70
C LEU A 62 -0.96 -11.60 14.51
N ILE A 63 -0.75 -10.32 14.76
CA ILE A 63 -0.59 -9.30 13.70
C ILE A 63 0.65 -9.62 12.85
N ARG A 64 1.77 -10.01 13.48
CA ARG A 64 2.98 -10.44 12.77
C ARG A 64 2.75 -11.69 11.93
N ALA A 65 1.96 -12.64 12.40
CA ALA A 65 1.62 -13.83 11.62
C ALA A 65 0.82 -13.45 10.36
N ALA A 66 -0.17 -12.57 10.48
CA ALA A 66 -0.89 -12.02 9.32
C ALA A 66 0.05 -11.24 8.39
N GLY A 67 0.87 -10.35 8.94
CA GLY A 67 1.82 -9.51 8.19
C GLY A 67 2.87 -10.32 7.43
N ARG A 68 3.36 -11.44 7.98
CA ARG A 68 4.27 -12.36 7.27
C ARG A 68 3.58 -13.06 6.10
N ILE A 69 2.31 -13.44 6.25
CA ILE A 69 1.54 -14.05 5.16
C ILE A 69 1.36 -13.02 4.04
N ALA A 70 0.97 -11.77 4.37
CA ALA A 70 0.86 -10.67 3.43
C ALA A 70 2.19 -10.37 2.70
N ALA A 71 3.29 -10.25 3.45
CA ALA A 71 4.62 -9.98 2.90
C ALA A 71 5.09 -11.06 1.93
N ARG A 72 4.76 -12.34 2.19
CA ARG A 72 5.10 -13.43 1.28
C ARG A 72 4.18 -13.51 0.07
N ALA A 73 2.88 -13.25 0.22
CA ALA A 73 1.96 -13.11 -0.91
C ALA A 73 2.41 -11.99 -1.86
N LEU A 74 2.80 -10.84 -1.29
CA LEU A 74 3.40 -9.71 -1.98
C LEU A 74 4.66 -10.10 -2.76
N GLN A 75 5.55 -10.91 -2.15
CA GLN A 75 6.75 -11.41 -2.84
C GLN A 75 6.43 -12.37 -3.98
N GLU A 76 5.50 -13.31 -3.79
CA GLU A 76 5.13 -14.27 -4.82
C GLU A 76 4.46 -13.57 -6.02
N ALA A 77 3.50 -12.66 -5.77
CA ALA A 77 2.89 -11.86 -6.83
C ALA A 77 3.93 -10.95 -7.51
N GLY A 78 4.79 -10.31 -6.72
CA GLY A 78 5.86 -9.45 -7.24
C GLY A 78 6.85 -10.13 -8.17
N ARG A 79 7.12 -11.43 -8.00
CA ARG A 79 7.95 -12.22 -8.94
C ARG A 79 7.31 -12.36 -10.33
N ALA A 80 5.99 -12.24 -10.41
CA ALA A 80 5.24 -12.27 -11.66
C ALA A 80 5.02 -10.87 -12.26
N ALA A 81 5.47 -9.78 -11.61
CA ALA A 81 5.39 -8.42 -12.14
C ALA A 81 6.43 -8.19 -13.25
N VAL A 82 6.24 -8.88 -14.37
CA VAL A 82 7.08 -8.85 -15.58
C VAL A 82 6.24 -8.47 -16.81
N PRO A 83 6.86 -7.96 -17.89
CA PRO A 83 6.14 -7.59 -19.09
C PRO A 83 5.23 -8.71 -19.61
N GLY A 84 4.00 -8.36 -19.99
CA GLY A 84 3.00 -9.30 -20.50
C GLY A 84 2.06 -9.91 -19.44
N THR A 85 2.33 -9.71 -18.16
CA THR A 85 1.44 -10.14 -17.06
C THR A 85 0.33 -9.12 -16.84
N THR A 86 -0.90 -9.55 -16.53
CA THR A 86 -1.97 -8.62 -16.18
C THR A 86 -2.01 -8.31 -14.68
N THR A 87 -2.54 -7.15 -14.30
CA THR A 87 -2.77 -6.84 -12.87
C THR A 87 -3.73 -7.85 -12.22
N ASP A 88 -4.75 -8.34 -12.93
CA ASP A 88 -5.65 -9.41 -12.44
C ASP A 88 -4.92 -10.76 -12.19
N GLU A 89 -3.80 -11.02 -12.88
CA GLU A 89 -2.99 -12.22 -12.64
C GLU A 89 -2.15 -12.07 -11.36
N LEU A 90 -1.66 -10.87 -11.07
CA LEU A 90 -1.00 -10.58 -9.79
C LEU A 90 -1.98 -10.71 -8.62
N ASP A 91 -3.22 -10.23 -8.79
CA ASP A 91 -4.31 -10.47 -7.83
C ASP A 91 -4.57 -11.95 -7.60
N ARG A 92 -4.62 -12.75 -8.67
CA ARG A 92 -4.82 -14.21 -8.57
C ARG A 92 -3.73 -14.85 -7.71
N ILE A 93 -2.46 -14.55 -7.98
CA ILE A 93 -1.32 -15.13 -7.27
C ILE A 93 -1.37 -14.77 -5.79
N ALA A 94 -1.60 -13.50 -5.46
CA ALA A 94 -1.72 -13.06 -4.07
C ALA A 94 -2.94 -13.69 -3.38
N HIS A 95 -4.10 -13.70 -4.04
CA HIS A 95 -5.33 -14.30 -3.53
C HIS A 95 -5.15 -15.77 -3.15
N GLU A 96 -4.57 -16.57 -4.05
CA GLU A 96 -4.30 -17.99 -3.82
C GLU A 96 -3.33 -18.17 -2.66
N TYR A 97 -2.24 -17.39 -2.63
CA TYR A 97 -1.28 -17.46 -1.53
C TYR A 97 -1.94 -17.18 -0.17
N LEU A 98 -2.73 -16.12 -0.08
CA LEU A 98 -3.44 -15.75 1.16
C LEU A 98 -4.37 -16.88 1.60
N CYS A 99 -5.17 -17.42 0.67
CA CYS A 99 -6.11 -18.51 0.96
C CYS A 99 -5.41 -19.82 1.36
N ASP A 100 -4.32 -20.19 0.70
CA ASP A 100 -3.54 -21.39 0.99
C ASP A 100 -2.91 -21.35 2.39
N HIS A 101 -2.65 -20.15 2.91
CA HIS A 101 -2.17 -19.92 4.28
C HIS A 101 -3.31 -19.66 5.28
N GLY A 102 -4.55 -19.87 4.84
CA GLY A 102 -5.77 -19.75 5.64
C GLY A 102 -6.03 -18.32 6.12
N ALA A 103 -5.61 -17.32 5.35
CA ALA A 103 -5.89 -15.91 5.57
C ALA A 103 -6.94 -15.41 4.58
N TYR A 104 -7.76 -14.47 5.00
CA TYR A 104 -8.70 -13.76 4.13
C TYR A 104 -7.99 -12.54 3.51
N PRO A 105 -8.15 -12.27 2.21
CA PRO A 105 -7.63 -11.05 1.58
C PRO A 105 -8.44 -9.83 2.01
N SER A 106 -7.86 -8.96 2.83
CA SER A 106 -8.65 -7.93 3.54
C SER A 106 -9.32 -6.94 2.59
N CYS A 107 -8.67 -6.57 1.48
CA CYS A 107 -9.27 -5.69 0.49
C CYS A 107 -10.59 -6.24 -0.09
N LEU A 108 -10.75 -7.56 -0.16
CA LEU A 108 -11.89 -8.18 -0.85
C LEU A 108 -13.21 -7.92 -0.11
N GLY A 109 -14.07 -7.12 -0.73
CA GLY A 109 -15.37 -6.71 -0.20
C GLY A 109 -15.30 -5.57 0.80
N TYR A 110 -14.12 -5.04 1.13
CA TYR A 110 -13.97 -3.87 2.00
C TYR A 110 -14.57 -2.64 1.30
N ARG A 111 -15.65 -2.08 1.87
CA ARG A 111 -16.45 -0.98 1.25
C ARG A 111 -16.84 -1.26 -0.21
N GLY A 112 -17.00 -2.54 -0.57
CA GLY A 112 -17.32 -2.96 -1.93
C GLY A 112 -16.13 -3.09 -2.90
N PHE A 113 -14.88 -2.96 -2.45
CA PHE A 113 -13.71 -3.19 -3.30
C PHE A 113 -13.73 -4.61 -3.89
N PRO A 114 -13.54 -4.77 -5.22
CA PRO A 114 -13.89 -6.03 -5.91
C PRO A 114 -12.77 -7.07 -5.93
N LYS A 115 -11.56 -6.73 -5.47
CA LYS A 115 -10.33 -7.53 -5.62
C LYS A 115 -9.62 -7.81 -4.30
N SER A 116 -8.61 -8.66 -4.34
CA SER A 116 -7.93 -9.19 -3.15
C SER A 116 -6.76 -8.33 -2.70
N ILE A 117 -6.17 -7.58 -3.63
CA ILE A 117 -5.05 -6.65 -3.45
C ILE A 117 -5.29 -5.38 -4.27
N CYS A 118 -4.53 -4.32 -4.01
CA CYS A 118 -4.45 -3.18 -4.93
C CYS A 118 -3.23 -3.31 -5.86
N THR A 119 -3.36 -2.85 -7.10
CA THR A 119 -2.29 -2.78 -8.10
C THR A 119 -2.20 -1.37 -8.67
N SER A 120 -1.25 -0.57 -8.20
CA SER A 120 -1.14 0.85 -8.57
C SER A 120 0.01 1.07 -9.55
N LEU A 121 -0.33 1.17 -10.84
CA LEU A 121 0.62 1.30 -11.95
C LEU A 121 0.93 2.79 -12.23
N ASN A 122 2.21 3.14 -12.36
CA ASN A 122 2.68 4.44 -12.86
C ASN A 122 2.07 5.67 -12.16
N GLU A 123 1.11 6.36 -12.78
CA GLU A 123 0.42 7.54 -12.23
C GLU A 123 -0.61 7.25 -11.15
N VAL A 124 -0.96 5.97 -10.92
CA VAL A 124 -1.84 5.58 -9.83
C VAL A 124 -1.09 5.73 -8.50
N ILE A 125 -1.64 6.56 -7.62
CA ILE A 125 -1.12 6.83 -6.28
C ILE A 125 -1.37 5.64 -5.36
N CYS A 126 -2.63 5.19 -5.30
CA CYS A 126 -3.07 4.06 -4.48
C CYS A 126 -4.41 3.50 -4.99
N HIS A 127 -4.81 2.36 -4.43
CA HIS A 127 -6.12 1.72 -4.61
C HIS A 127 -6.49 1.36 -6.06
N GLY A 128 -5.50 1.18 -6.94
CA GLY A 128 -5.76 0.67 -8.29
C GLY A 128 -6.41 -0.71 -8.24
N ILE A 129 -7.54 -0.88 -8.94
CA ILE A 129 -8.24 -2.16 -9.01
C ILE A 129 -7.55 -3.09 -10.02
N PRO A 130 -7.12 -4.31 -9.63
CA PRO A 130 -6.65 -5.32 -10.57
C PRO A 130 -7.66 -5.63 -11.68
N ASP A 131 -7.20 -5.63 -12.93
CA ASP A 131 -8.02 -5.76 -14.13
C ASP A 131 -7.22 -6.38 -15.30
N SER A 132 -7.75 -6.27 -16.52
CA SER A 132 -7.11 -6.80 -17.73
C SER A 132 -5.90 -5.97 -18.22
N THR A 133 -5.46 -4.93 -17.50
CA THR A 133 -4.30 -4.11 -17.87
C THR A 133 -3.06 -4.98 -17.88
N VAL A 134 -2.35 -5.00 -19.01
CA VAL A 134 -1.10 -5.73 -19.21
C VAL A 134 0.08 -4.85 -18.83
N LEU A 135 0.98 -5.36 -18.00
CA LEU A 135 2.23 -4.70 -17.65
C LEU A 135 3.17 -4.61 -18.86
N GLU A 136 3.80 -3.46 -19.03
CA GLU A 136 4.72 -3.17 -20.12
C GLU A 136 6.15 -2.93 -19.62
N GLU A 137 7.12 -3.10 -20.52
CA GLU A 137 8.53 -2.80 -20.26
C GLU A 137 8.70 -1.33 -19.83
N GLY A 138 9.30 -1.11 -18.67
CA GLY A 138 9.56 0.21 -18.12
C GLY A 138 8.53 0.69 -17.09
N ASP A 139 7.43 -0.04 -16.89
CA ASP A 139 6.44 0.28 -15.86
C ASP A 139 7.03 0.18 -14.45
N ILE A 140 6.44 0.96 -13.53
CA ILE A 140 6.56 0.74 -12.09
C ILE A 140 5.19 0.44 -11.52
N ILE A 141 5.09 -0.57 -10.66
CA ILE A 141 3.82 -1.00 -10.06
C ILE A 141 3.96 -1.19 -8.56
N ASN A 142 3.05 -0.59 -7.78
CA ASN A 142 2.85 -0.95 -6.39
C ASN A 142 1.89 -2.14 -6.30
N LEU A 143 2.22 -3.12 -5.47
CA LEU A 143 1.26 -4.13 -5.00
C LEU A 143 1.03 -3.92 -3.51
N ASP A 144 -0.23 -3.81 -3.13
CA ASP A 144 -0.67 -3.57 -1.75
C ASP A 144 -1.48 -4.76 -1.25
N VAL A 145 -0.99 -5.40 -0.18
CA VAL A 145 -1.46 -6.70 0.28
C VAL A 145 -1.71 -6.68 1.77
N THR A 146 -2.97 -6.90 2.14
CA THR A 146 -3.37 -7.06 3.53
C THR A 146 -3.95 -8.45 3.79
N ALA A 147 -3.37 -9.20 4.74
CA ALA A 147 -3.90 -10.49 5.17
C ALA A 147 -4.72 -10.35 6.46
N TYR A 148 -5.86 -11.03 6.54
CA TYR A 148 -6.63 -11.20 7.77
C TYR A 148 -6.52 -12.64 8.27
N LYS A 149 -5.95 -12.83 9.46
CA LYS A 149 -5.72 -14.14 10.07
C LYS A 149 -5.99 -14.09 11.56
N ASP A 150 -6.72 -15.08 12.06
CA ASP A 150 -6.97 -15.30 13.49
C ASP A 150 -7.50 -14.06 14.24
N GLY A 151 -8.28 -13.22 13.55
CA GLY A 151 -8.87 -12.00 14.10
C GLY A 151 -8.08 -10.71 13.87
N PHE A 152 -6.93 -10.78 13.17
CA PHE A 152 -6.02 -9.66 12.99
C PHE A 152 -5.61 -9.45 11.53
N HIS A 153 -5.47 -8.19 11.13
CA HIS A 153 -4.94 -7.71 9.87
C HIS A 153 -3.43 -7.47 9.98
N GLY A 154 -2.71 -7.73 8.90
CA GLY A 154 -1.33 -7.29 8.71
C GLY A 154 -1.16 -6.76 7.30
N ASP A 155 -0.60 -5.55 7.19
CA ASP A 155 -0.67 -4.73 5.99
C ASP A 155 0.69 -4.26 5.48
N THR A 156 0.91 -4.39 4.16
CA THR A 156 2.17 -4.03 3.53
C THR A 156 2.06 -3.92 2.01
N ASN A 157 2.83 -2.98 1.47
CA ASN A 157 2.95 -2.78 0.04
C ASN A 157 4.39 -2.51 -0.39
N ARG A 158 4.66 -2.75 -1.67
CA ARG A 158 5.98 -2.51 -2.28
C ARG A 158 5.87 -2.16 -3.75
N MET A 159 6.77 -1.30 -4.22
CA MET A 159 7.02 -1.09 -5.65
C MET A 159 7.84 -2.23 -6.28
N PHE A 160 7.47 -2.59 -7.50
CA PHE A 160 8.21 -3.46 -8.40
C PHE A 160 8.52 -2.72 -9.70
N LEU A 161 9.69 -3.02 -10.26
CA LEU A 161 10.15 -2.53 -11.56
C LEU A 161 9.83 -3.59 -12.61
N VAL A 162 9.12 -3.21 -13.68
CA VAL A 162 8.73 -4.14 -14.74
C VAL A 162 9.75 -4.07 -15.88
N GLY A 163 10.64 -5.06 -15.95
CA GLY A 163 11.76 -5.04 -16.90
C GLY A 163 12.77 -3.94 -16.57
N GLU A 164 13.34 -3.32 -17.60
CA GLU A 164 14.27 -2.20 -17.47
C GLU A 164 13.52 -0.85 -17.45
N VAL A 165 13.65 -0.14 -16.33
CA VAL A 165 13.02 1.17 -16.10
C VAL A 165 14.02 2.30 -16.27
N ASP A 166 13.54 3.50 -16.58
CA ASP A 166 14.39 4.69 -16.60
C ASP A 166 14.90 5.11 -15.23
N GLU A 167 15.98 5.90 -15.23
CA GLU A 167 16.64 6.35 -14.00
C GLU A 167 15.70 7.16 -13.09
N GLN A 168 14.78 7.96 -13.65
CA GLN A 168 13.87 8.76 -12.85
C GLN A 168 12.86 7.88 -12.10
N SER A 169 12.31 6.84 -12.76
CA SER A 169 11.48 5.80 -12.12
C SER A 169 12.25 5.06 -11.04
N ARG A 170 13.43 4.54 -11.35
CA ARG A 170 14.27 3.80 -10.39
C ARG A 170 14.57 4.65 -9.14
N LEU A 171 14.97 5.91 -9.33
CA LEU A 171 15.26 6.82 -8.23
C LEU A 171 14.02 7.18 -7.41
N LEU A 172 12.84 7.36 -8.04
CA LEU A 172 11.58 7.58 -7.33
C LEU A 172 11.28 6.41 -6.39
N VAL A 173 11.38 5.18 -6.90
CA VAL A 173 11.14 3.95 -6.14
C VAL A 173 12.12 3.82 -4.97
N GLU A 174 13.43 3.91 -5.23
CA GLU A 174 14.47 3.80 -4.18
C GLU A 174 14.33 4.86 -3.09
N ARG A 175 14.01 6.10 -3.47
CA ARG A 175 13.88 7.21 -2.51
C ARG A 175 12.58 7.11 -1.72
N THR A 176 11.53 6.52 -2.26
CA THR A 176 10.29 6.27 -1.51
C THR A 176 10.54 5.20 -0.43
N GLU A 177 11.24 4.11 -0.76
CA GLU A 177 11.65 3.09 0.21
C GLU A 177 12.55 3.69 1.31
N GLU A 178 13.53 4.53 0.93
CA GLU A 178 14.40 5.21 1.89
C GLU A 178 13.63 6.23 2.77
N ALA A 179 12.57 6.87 2.25
CA ALA A 179 11.71 7.75 3.03
C ALA A 179 10.98 6.97 4.13
N LEU A 180 10.39 5.82 3.79
CA LEU A 180 9.80 4.89 4.75
C LEU A 180 10.82 4.45 5.80
N ASN A 181 11.99 3.97 5.37
CA ASN A 181 13.05 3.49 6.26
C ASN A 181 13.53 4.57 7.26
N ARG A 182 13.55 5.84 6.84
CA ARG A 182 13.86 6.97 7.73
C ARG A 182 12.74 7.24 8.73
N ALA A 183 11.49 7.16 8.29
CA ALA A 183 10.34 7.34 9.16
C ALA A 183 10.24 6.25 10.23
N VAL A 184 10.46 4.98 9.88
CA VAL A 184 10.52 3.86 10.83
C VAL A 184 11.55 4.13 11.94
N LYS A 185 12.74 4.63 11.59
CA LYS A 185 13.79 5.00 12.57
C LYS A 185 13.40 6.16 13.51
N ALA A 186 12.38 6.93 13.16
CA ALA A 186 11.88 8.03 13.97
C ALA A 186 10.88 7.58 15.04
N VAL A 187 10.29 6.39 14.89
CA VAL A 187 9.32 5.78 15.81
C VAL A 187 10.02 5.41 17.11
N ARG A 188 9.58 6.02 18.20
CA ARG A 188 10.03 5.78 19.58
C ARG A 188 8.95 6.19 20.58
N PRO A 189 8.88 5.57 21.77
CA PRO A 189 7.99 6.01 22.83
C PRO A 189 8.13 7.50 23.17
N GLY A 190 7.00 8.14 23.45
CA GLY A 190 6.90 9.54 23.87
C GLY A 190 7.01 10.57 22.75
N ARG A 191 7.42 10.18 21.54
CA ARG A 191 7.37 11.07 20.38
C ARG A 191 5.96 11.16 19.82
N GLU A 192 5.59 12.33 19.33
CA GLU A 192 4.33 12.56 18.62
C GLU A 192 4.35 11.90 17.24
N ILE A 193 3.20 11.36 16.81
CA ILE A 193 3.10 10.63 15.54
C ILE A 193 3.36 11.51 14.30
N ASN A 194 3.02 12.80 14.34
CA ASN A 194 3.32 13.77 13.28
C ASN A 194 4.81 13.91 12.93
N VAL A 195 5.73 13.42 13.78
CA VAL A 195 7.17 13.42 13.49
C VAL A 195 7.51 12.56 12.27
N ILE A 196 6.72 11.52 12.01
CA ILE A 196 6.86 10.60 10.87
C ILE A 196 6.77 11.40 9.57
N GLY A 197 5.70 12.18 9.41
CA GLY A 197 5.49 12.98 8.22
C GLY A 197 6.53 14.08 8.04
N ARG A 198 7.00 14.71 9.13
CA ARG A 198 8.13 15.65 9.06
C ARG A 198 9.40 15.01 8.49
N VAL A 199 9.71 13.78 8.91
CA VAL A 199 10.91 13.06 8.47
C VAL A 199 10.82 12.71 6.98
N ILE A 200 9.66 12.20 6.54
CA ILE A 200 9.38 11.86 5.14
C ILE A 200 9.48 13.11 4.26
N GLU A 201 8.72 14.16 4.59
CA GLU A 201 8.65 15.36 3.76
C GLU A 201 10.01 16.08 3.67
N LYS A 202 10.76 16.13 4.78
CA LYS A 202 12.11 16.71 4.76
C LYS A 202 13.06 15.95 3.83
N TYR A 203 12.93 14.63 3.74
CA TYR A 203 13.73 13.83 2.83
C TYR A 203 13.28 14.00 1.38
N ALA A 204 11.97 13.90 1.11
CA ALA A 204 11.38 14.03 -0.23
C ALA A 204 11.70 15.39 -0.88
N ARG A 205 11.65 16.48 -0.10
CA ARG A 205 11.97 17.85 -0.57
C ARG A 205 13.40 18.02 -1.11
N ARG A 206 14.34 17.12 -0.81
CA ARG A 206 15.71 17.17 -1.36
C ARG A 206 15.77 16.83 -2.85
N PHE A 207 14.68 16.29 -3.39
CA PHE A 207 14.57 15.80 -4.76
C PHE A 207 13.36 16.39 -5.48
N ASP A 208 12.75 17.43 -4.90
CA ASP A 208 11.54 18.10 -5.42
C ASP A 208 10.34 17.16 -5.63
N TYR A 209 10.23 16.11 -4.82
CA TYR A 209 9.08 15.20 -4.85
C TYR A 209 7.88 15.74 -4.07
N GLY A 210 6.70 15.47 -4.60
CA GLY A 210 5.45 15.66 -3.90
C GLY A 210 5.26 14.59 -2.81
N VAL A 211 4.52 14.96 -1.76
CA VAL A 211 4.11 14.05 -0.67
C VAL A 211 2.60 14.13 -0.57
N VAL A 212 1.91 13.03 -0.86
CA VAL A 212 0.45 12.95 -0.82
C VAL A 212 -0.05 13.18 0.60
N ARG A 213 -1.19 13.89 0.74
CA ARG A 213 -1.70 14.37 2.03
C ARG A 213 -3.05 13.79 2.44
N ASP A 214 -3.88 13.42 1.47
CA ASP A 214 -5.24 12.95 1.73
C ASP A 214 -5.30 11.43 2.01
N PHE A 215 -4.18 10.73 1.81
CA PHE A 215 -4.00 9.32 2.15
C PHE A 215 -2.82 9.19 3.13
N THR A 216 -3.03 8.47 4.22
CA THR A 216 -2.17 8.46 5.42
C THR A 216 -2.04 7.06 5.94
N GLY A 217 -0.97 6.77 6.67
CA GLY A 217 -0.93 5.54 7.45
C GLY A 217 -2.02 5.52 8.52
N HIS A 218 -2.28 4.33 9.04
CA HIS A 218 -3.39 4.09 9.94
C HIS A 218 -3.03 3.11 11.05
N GLY A 219 -3.80 3.09 12.12
CA GLY A 219 -3.75 1.95 13.03
C GLY A 219 -4.29 0.70 12.34
N VAL A 220 -3.69 -0.45 12.62
CA VAL A 220 -4.04 -1.74 12.00
C VAL A 220 -3.91 -2.86 13.03
N GLY A 221 -4.76 -3.87 12.93
CA GLY A 221 -4.72 -5.07 13.76
C GLY A 221 -6.09 -5.71 13.85
N ARG A 222 -6.87 -5.50 14.92
CA ARG A 222 -8.25 -6.03 14.96
C ARG A 222 -9.17 -5.40 13.92
N GLU A 223 -8.97 -4.11 13.66
CA GLU A 223 -9.60 -3.34 12.59
C GLU A 223 -8.63 -3.24 11.41
N PHE A 224 -9.17 -3.15 10.18
CA PHE A 224 -8.34 -2.94 8.99
C PHE A 224 -7.77 -1.53 9.03
N HIS A 225 -8.64 -0.52 9.13
CA HIS A 225 -8.25 0.86 9.39
C HIS A 225 -8.85 1.34 10.71
N SER A 226 -8.02 1.56 11.72
CA SER A 226 -8.47 2.22 12.95
C SER A 226 -8.53 3.75 12.77
N GLY A 227 -9.06 4.45 13.77
CA GLY A 227 -9.12 5.92 13.77
C GLY A 227 -7.77 6.64 14.00
N LEU A 228 -6.65 5.92 14.15
CA LEU A 228 -5.34 6.55 14.25
C LEU A 228 -4.87 7.01 12.86
N ILE A 229 -4.55 8.30 12.72
CA ILE A 229 -4.07 8.89 11.47
C ILE A 229 -2.57 9.16 11.56
N VAL A 230 -1.80 8.64 10.60
CA VAL A 230 -0.34 8.77 10.51
C VAL A 230 0.03 9.59 9.26
N PRO A 231 0.13 10.93 9.35
CA PRO A 231 0.42 11.75 8.18
C PRO A 231 1.85 11.55 7.66
N HIS A 232 2.01 11.58 6.34
CA HIS A 232 3.32 11.50 5.67
C HIS A 232 3.96 12.87 5.37
N TYR A 233 3.28 13.96 5.72
CA TYR A 233 3.74 15.35 5.59
C TYR A 233 3.90 16.03 6.95
N ASP A 234 4.62 17.15 7.05
CA ASP A 234 4.74 17.90 8.31
C ASP A 234 3.40 18.55 8.66
N ALA A 235 2.63 17.86 9.49
CA ALA A 235 1.29 18.26 9.89
C ALA A 235 1.24 18.98 11.24
N ALA A 236 2.40 19.22 11.88
CA ALA A 236 2.44 19.79 13.22
C ALA A 236 1.81 21.20 13.27
N PRO A 237 1.10 21.54 14.36
CA PRO A 237 0.95 20.77 15.59
C PRO A 237 -0.19 19.71 15.57
N SER A 238 -0.84 19.46 14.44
CA SER A 238 -1.89 18.45 14.31
C SER A 238 -1.32 17.02 14.41
N TYR A 239 -2.19 16.03 14.65
CA TYR A 239 -1.82 14.62 14.77
C TYR A 239 -0.66 14.38 15.74
N SER A 240 -0.78 14.95 16.95
CA SER A 240 0.26 14.94 17.98
C SER A 240 0.16 13.78 18.98
N THR A 241 -0.58 12.72 18.65
CA THR A 241 -0.73 11.53 19.51
C THR A 241 0.65 10.97 19.90
N PRO A 242 0.97 10.86 21.21
CA PRO A 242 2.23 10.26 21.64
C PRO A 242 2.25 8.76 21.33
N MET A 243 3.33 8.29 20.71
CA MET A 243 3.59 6.87 20.52
C MET A 243 3.92 6.21 21.86
N VAL A 244 3.36 5.03 22.12
CA VAL A 244 3.59 4.25 23.35
C VAL A 244 3.89 2.79 23.00
N PRO A 245 4.66 2.05 23.81
CA PRO A 245 4.92 0.63 23.57
C PRO A 245 3.65 -0.18 23.34
N GLY A 246 3.70 -1.09 22.37
CA GLY A 246 2.57 -1.91 21.94
C GLY A 246 1.60 -1.22 20.98
N MET A 247 1.79 0.07 20.68
CA MET A 247 1.02 0.74 19.63
C MET A 247 1.38 0.16 18.26
N VAL A 248 0.39 -0.24 17.45
CA VAL A 248 0.57 -0.78 16.09
C VAL A 248 -0.09 0.13 15.06
N PHE A 249 0.65 0.43 13.99
CA PHE A 249 0.19 1.26 12.87
C PHE A 249 1.04 1.03 11.61
N THR A 250 0.56 1.53 10.48
CA THR A 250 1.25 1.56 9.20
C THR A 250 1.99 2.88 8.99
N ILE A 251 3.10 2.83 8.27
CA ILE A 251 3.69 4.00 7.62
C ILE A 251 3.78 3.64 6.15
N GLU A 252 3.17 4.45 5.28
CA GLU A 252 2.91 4.10 3.87
C GLU A 252 3.10 5.29 2.90
N PRO A 253 4.25 5.99 2.92
CA PRO A 253 4.43 7.23 2.17
C PRO A 253 4.22 7.05 0.66
N MET A 254 3.33 7.86 0.10
CA MET A 254 3.15 8.03 -1.34
C MET A 254 3.87 9.30 -1.81
N LEU A 255 4.91 9.12 -2.65
CA LEU A 255 5.67 10.22 -3.25
C LEU A 255 5.32 10.37 -4.73
N THR A 256 5.38 11.60 -5.26
CA THR A 256 5.09 11.88 -6.68
C THR A 256 6.23 12.65 -7.35
N LEU A 257 6.42 12.43 -8.65
CA LEU A 257 7.36 13.21 -9.49
C LEU A 257 6.83 14.61 -9.86
N GLY A 258 5.63 14.94 -9.40
CA GLY A 258 4.85 16.06 -9.90
C GLY A 258 3.97 16.66 -8.82
N THR A 259 2.74 16.98 -9.20
CA THR A 259 1.74 17.47 -8.26
C THR A 259 1.32 16.38 -7.26
N ILE A 260 0.78 16.82 -6.13
CA ILE A 260 0.08 15.96 -5.16
C ILE A 260 -1.44 15.99 -5.35
N GLN A 261 -1.93 16.88 -6.21
CA GLN A 261 -3.35 16.89 -6.58
C GLN A 261 -3.69 15.57 -7.26
N TRP A 262 -4.82 15.01 -6.90
CA TRP A 262 -5.28 13.73 -7.43
C TRP A 262 -6.65 13.85 -8.07
N GLU A 263 -6.96 12.87 -8.91
CA GLU A 263 -8.27 12.59 -9.47
C GLU A 263 -8.62 11.13 -9.17
N GLN A 264 -9.86 10.89 -8.73
CA GLN A 264 -10.38 9.54 -8.55
C GLN A 264 -11.15 9.12 -9.82
N TRP A 265 -10.97 7.88 -10.25
CA TRP A 265 -11.71 7.31 -11.37
C TRP A 265 -13.17 7.05 -11.01
N ASP A 266 -14.01 6.85 -12.03
CA ASP A 266 -15.44 6.52 -11.87
C ASP A 266 -15.70 5.14 -11.23
N ASP A 267 -14.63 4.40 -10.89
CA ASP A 267 -14.68 3.13 -10.17
C ASP A 267 -14.73 3.30 -8.64
N ASP A 268 -14.79 4.55 -8.16
CA ASP A 268 -14.81 4.96 -6.74
C ASP A 268 -13.56 4.60 -5.92
N TRP A 269 -12.50 4.07 -6.54
CA TRP A 269 -11.31 3.58 -5.85
C TRP A 269 -10.01 4.13 -6.39
N THR A 270 -9.77 4.01 -7.70
CA THR A 270 -8.45 4.25 -8.29
C THR A 270 -8.08 5.74 -8.20
N VAL A 271 -7.03 6.05 -7.46
CA VAL A 271 -6.54 7.42 -7.25
C VAL A 271 -5.35 7.67 -8.14
N THR A 272 -5.39 8.68 -9.00
CA THR A 272 -4.29 9.03 -9.92
C THR A 272 -3.78 10.44 -9.67
N THR A 273 -2.49 10.69 -9.95
CA THR A 273 -1.98 12.06 -9.98
C THR A 273 -2.69 12.86 -11.08
N ARG A 274 -3.06 14.11 -10.77
CA ARG A 274 -3.79 14.97 -11.69
C ARG A 274 -2.97 15.38 -12.92
N ASP A 275 -1.66 15.50 -12.75
CA ASP A 275 -0.73 15.77 -13.87
C ASP A 275 -0.26 14.48 -14.57
N ARG A 276 -0.79 13.33 -14.15
CA ARG A 276 -0.50 12.01 -14.70
C ARG A 276 0.97 11.61 -14.64
N ARG A 277 1.75 12.22 -13.74
CA ARG A 277 3.13 11.82 -13.45
C ARG A 277 3.15 10.67 -12.45
N ARG A 278 4.23 9.90 -12.49
CA ARG A 278 4.37 8.69 -11.68
C ARG A 278 4.36 8.97 -10.18
N SER A 279 3.79 8.02 -9.44
CA SER A 279 3.86 7.93 -7.99
C SER A 279 4.55 6.62 -7.57
N ALA A 280 5.03 6.57 -6.33
CA ALA A 280 5.54 5.36 -5.71
C ALA A 280 5.12 5.32 -4.24
N GLN A 281 4.92 4.11 -3.72
CA GLN A 281 4.53 3.86 -2.34
C GLN A 281 5.27 2.62 -1.80
N PHE A 282 5.62 2.67 -0.51
CA PHE A 282 6.10 1.53 0.25
C PHE A 282 5.43 1.55 1.61
N GLU A 283 5.18 0.39 2.19
CA GLU A 283 4.51 0.31 3.47
C GLU A 283 5.01 -0.83 4.37
N HIS A 284 5.03 -0.52 5.67
CA HIS A 284 5.10 -1.53 6.71
C HIS A 284 4.09 -1.28 7.82
N THR A 285 3.40 -2.34 8.24
CA THR A 285 2.88 -2.47 9.62
C THR A 285 4.03 -2.62 10.63
N MET A 286 4.00 -1.84 11.72
CA MET A 286 4.99 -1.92 12.80
C MET A 286 4.37 -1.75 14.19
N ALA A 287 5.04 -2.32 15.20
CA ALA A 287 4.75 -2.10 16.61
C ALA A 287 5.80 -1.18 17.25
N VAL A 288 5.37 -0.24 18.09
CA VAL A 288 6.27 0.56 18.94
C VAL A 288 6.83 -0.33 20.04
N THR A 289 8.16 -0.37 20.18
CA THR A 289 8.86 -1.07 21.28
C THR A 289 9.28 -0.07 22.37
N GLU A 290 9.91 -0.54 23.44
CA GLU A 290 10.45 0.32 24.51
C GLU A 290 11.53 1.31 24.02
N ASP A 291 12.18 1.02 22.89
CA ASP A 291 13.34 1.77 22.39
C ASP A 291 13.28 2.13 20.88
N GLY A 292 12.22 1.73 20.17
CA GLY A 292 12.10 1.91 18.73
C GLY A 292 10.82 1.38 18.12
N ALA A 293 10.97 0.71 16.97
CA ALA A 293 9.92 0.04 16.22
C ALA A 293 10.35 -1.38 15.84
N ASP A 294 9.38 -2.28 15.83
CA ASP A 294 9.47 -3.64 15.34
C ASP A 294 8.59 -3.78 14.09
N VAL A 295 9.21 -4.14 12.96
CA VAL A 295 8.52 -4.24 11.67
C VAL A 295 7.89 -5.63 11.56
N LEU A 296 6.56 -5.68 11.48
CA LEU A 296 5.79 -6.92 11.57
C LEU A 296 5.55 -7.59 10.20
N THR A 297 5.97 -6.93 9.13
CA THR A 297 5.70 -7.29 7.72
C THR A 297 6.97 -7.58 6.94
N LEU A 298 7.99 -8.07 7.64
CA LEU A 298 9.13 -8.73 6.99
C LEU A 298 8.79 -10.23 6.74
N PRO A 299 9.25 -10.83 5.63
CA PRO A 299 8.96 -12.22 5.25
C PRO A 299 9.41 -13.30 6.26
#